data_AF-A0A6P0Z1A0-F1
#
_entry.id   AF-A0A6P0Z1A0-F1
#
_cell.length_a   1.000
_cell.length_b   1.000
_cell.length_c   1.000
_cell.angle_alpha   90.00
_cell.angle_beta   90.00
_cell.angle_gamma   90.00
#
_symmetry.space_group_name_H-M   'P 1'
#
loop_
_entity.id
_entity.type
_entity.pdbx_description
1 polymer ?
#
loop_
_entity_poly.entity_id
_entity_poly.type
_entity_poly.pdbx_seq_one_letter_code
_entity_poly.pdbx_strand_id
1 'polypeptide(L)'
;MVSTQAFPTKPFSLELAEELLTNYGSPLYIYQHERLQETIAHITQSIPYPFTKFHFASVTNGNLELLRRILISGWGLHANTPGDIYLGLTAGFPPQQIVYSGSNLNRAEMEQVLKWGTATLNLDSVSQLDLCCQVYQDVKQQLPRLRLGLRLNLPELTAESRIGVRPEEFPAALKIAKAAGLKLSGLHFYRGTGTSATKAFTQVIEQLLAIGKLLPDWEYLDFGGGFGYPYHADGVAFDWQD
;
A
#
# COMPACT_ATOMS: atom_id res chain seq x y z
N MET A 1 -2.25 -2.31 32.66
CA MET A 1 -2.13 -3.78 32.62
C MET A 1 -2.11 -4.15 31.15
N VAL A 2 -0.94 -4.51 30.61
CA VAL A 2 -0.82 -4.92 29.21
C VAL A 2 -1.58 -6.23 29.08
N SER A 3 -2.69 -6.21 28.35
CA SER A 3 -3.44 -7.40 28.02
C SER A 3 -2.54 -8.29 27.16
N THR A 4 -1.99 -9.35 27.77
CA THR A 4 -1.33 -10.42 27.03
C THR A 4 -2.38 -11.11 26.18
N GLN A 5 -2.54 -10.69 24.92
CA GLN A 5 -3.28 -11.48 23.94
C GLN A 5 -2.57 -12.83 23.84
N ALA A 6 -3.23 -13.87 24.34
CA ALA A 6 -2.74 -15.23 24.26
C ALA A 6 -2.51 -15.59 22.78
N PHE A 7 -1.38 -16.24 22.47
CA PHE A 7 -1.15 -16.81 21.16
C PHE A 7 -2.33 -17.70 20.76
N PRO A 8 -2.75 -17.71 19.49
CA PRO A 8 -3.81 -18.60 19.08
C PRO A 8 -3.35 -20.03 19.35
N THR A 9 -4.19 -20.75 20.09
CA THR A 9 -4.27 -22.21 20.07
C THR A 9 -4.03 -22.72 18.66
N LYS A 10 -3.40 -23.91 18.51
CA LYS A 10 -3.16 -24.53 17.19
C LYS A 10 -4.38 -24.28 16.29
N PRO A 11 -4.18 -23.63 15.13
CA PRO A 11 -5.30 -23.05 14.37
C PRO A 11 -6.27 -24.12 13.85
N PHE A 12 -5.85 -25.39 13.86
CA PHE A 12 -6.65 -26.55 13.49
C PHE A 12 -6.19 -27.78 14.27
N SER A 13 -7.05 -28.80 14.35
CA SER A 13 -6.72 -30.08 15.00
C SER A 13 -5.79 -30.94 14.14
N LEU A 14 -5.17 -31.96 14.73
CA LEU A 14 -4.30 -32.88 13.97
C LEU A 14 -5.12 -33.67 12.95
N GLU A 15 -6.34 -34.05 13.32
CA GLU A 15 -7.27 -34.79 12.47
C GLU A 15 -7.64 -34.00 11.21
N LEU A 16 -7.95 -32.70 11.37
CA LEU A 16 -8.22 -31.83 10.23
C LEU A 16 -6.97 -31.66 9.34
N ALA A 17 -5.77 -31.60 9.93
CA ALA A 17 -4.54 -31.53 9.15
C ALA A 17 -4.35 -32.79 8.29
N GLU A 18 -4.55 -33.97 8.86
CA GLU A 18 -4.45 -35.26 8.15
C GLU A 18 -5.50 -35.40 7.05
N GLU A 19 -6.74 -34.96 7.30
CA GLU A 19 -7.80 -34.92 6.30
C GLU A 19 -7.42 -34.03 5.11
N LEU A 20 -6.95 -32.81 5.36
CA LEU A 20 -6.56 -31.87 4.32
C LEU A 20 -5.36 -32.39 3.51
N LEU A 21 -4.38 -33.02 4.16
CA LEU A 21 -3.24 -33.64 3.47
C LEU A 21 -3.66 -34.84 2.62
N THR A 22 -4.64 -35.63 3.08
CA THR A 22 -5.20 -36.74 2.31
C THR A 22 -5.92 -36.24 1.06
N ASN A 23 -6.69 -35.15 1.19
CA ASN A 23 -7.49 -34.61 0.09
C ASN A 23 -6.68 -33.78 -0.92
N TYR A 24 -5.66 -33.06 -0.48
CA TYR A 24 -4.94 -32.07 -1.31
C TYR A 24 -3.43 -32.32 -1.46
N GLY A 25 -2.85 -33.27 -0.73
CA GLY A 25 -1.42 -33.57 -0.75
C GLY A 25 -0.56 -32.52 -0.04
N SER A 26 0.77 -32.65 -0.19
CA SER A 26 1.76 -31.74 0.40
C SER A 26 2.86 -31.35 -0.59
N PRO A 27 3.48 -30.14 -0.48
CA PRO A 27 3.24 -29.12 0.53
C PRO A 27 1.93 -28.35 0.32
N LEU A 28 1.23 -28.00 1.41
CA LEU A 28 -0.07 -27.34 1.40
C LEU A 28 -0.05 -26.06 2.23
N TYR A 29 -0.50 -24.95 1.64
CA TYR A 29 -0.80 -23.71 2.35
C TYR A 29 -2.30 -23.66 2.67
N ILE A 30 -2.63 -23.40 3.93
CA ILE A 30 -4.01 -23.29 4.42
C ILE A 30 -4.22 -21.86 4.93
N TYR A 31 -5.29 -21.23 4.47
CA TYR A 31 -5.68 -19.88 4.89
C TYR A 31 -7.01 -19.95 5.63
N GLN A 32 -7.08 -19.33 6.80
CA GLN A 32 -8.32 -19.25 7.59
C GLN A 32 -9.07 -17.97 7.25
N HIS A 33 -10.28 -18.13 6.70
CA HIS A 33 -11.07 -17.00 6.25
C HIS A 33 -11.52 -16.11 7.41
N GLU A 34 -11.95 -16.72 8.51
CA GLU A 34 -12.45 -16.04 9.71
C GLU A 34 -11.36 -15.17 10.33
N ARG A 35 -10.14 -15.70 10.43
CA ARG A 35 -8.98 -14.94 10.93
C ARG A 35 -8.67 -13.72 10.07
N LEU A 36 -8.76 -13.86 8.74
CA LEU A 36 -8.59 -12.73 7.82
C LEU A 36 -9.66 -11.66 8.06
N GLN A 37 -10.93 -12.05 8.15
CA GLN A 37 -12.04 -11.12 8.39
C GLN A 37 -11.93 -10.40 9.73
N GLU A 38 -11.64 -11.14 10.81
CA GLU A 38 -11.45 -10.56 12.14
C GLU A 38 -10.28 -9.57 12.17
N THR A 39 -9.17 -9.90 11.50
CA THR A 39 -8.00 -9.02 11.40
C THR A 39 -8.35 -7.73 10.66
N ILE A 40 -9.03 -7.83 9.52
CA ILE A 40 -9.47 -6.66 8.74
C ILE A 40 -10.42 -5.79 9.56
N ALA A 41 -11.41 -6.39 10.22
CA ALA A 41 -12.36 -5.66 11.05
C ALA A 41 -11.66 -4.95 12.22
N HIS A 42 -10.75 -5.64 12.91
CA HIS A 42 -9.97 -5.08 14.01
C HIS A 42 -9.15 -3.86 13.57
N ILE A 43 -8.39 -3.99 12.47
CA ILE A 43 -7.58 -2.88 11.92
C ILE A 43 -8.47 -1.71 11.52
N THR A 44 -9.57 -2.00 10.81
CA THR A 44 -10.48 -0.97 10.29
C THR A 44 -11.11 -0.16 11.43
N GLN A 45 -11.51 -0.81 12.52
CA GLN A 45 -12.12 -0.16 13.68
C GLN A 45 -11.13 0.63 14.53
N SER A 46 -9.84 0.32 14.41
CA SER A 46 -8.79 0.94 15.24
C SER A 46 -8.42 2.36 14.77
N ILE A 47 -8.76 2.75 13.54
CA ILE A 47 -8.52 4.11 13.02
C ILE A 47 -9.86 4.77 12.71
N PRO A 48 -10.51 5.46 13.67
CA PRO A 48 -11.87 5.97 13.52
C PRO A 48 -11.99 7.24 12.65
N TYR A 49 -10.90 7.66 12.00
CA TYR A 49 -10.92 8.84 11.14
C TYR A 49 -11.73 8.55 9.85
N PRO A 50 -12.80 9.31 9.55
CA PRO A 50 -13.79 8.95 8.52
C PRO A 50 -13.24 8.97 7.09
N PHE A 51 -12.10 9.61 6.85
CA PHE A 51 -11.47 9.67 5.53
C PHE A 51 -10.30 8.68 5.37
N THR A 52 -10.08 7.80 6.37
CA THR A 52 -9.08 6.72 6.26
C THR A 52 -9.50 5.73 5.18
N LYS A 53 -8.53 5.34 4.35
CA LYS A 53 -8.69 4.27 3.37
C LYS A 53 -7.59 3.25 3.56
N PHE A 54 -7.98 1.99 3.71
CA PHE A 54 -7.04 0.88 3.80
C PHE A 54 -6.81 0.26 2.43
N HIS A 55 -5.55 -0.06 2.13
CA HIS A 55 -5.17 -0.74 0.90
C HIS A 55 -4.29 -1.93 1.25
N PHE A 56 -4.68 -3.12 0.79
CA PHE A 56 -3.90 -4.34 1.00
C PHE A 56 -2.73 -4.42 0.02
N ALA A 57 -1.51 -4.59 0.53
CA ALA A 57 -0.33 -4.76 -0.30
C ALA A 57 -0.31 -6.17 -0.93
N SER A 58 -0.58 -6.26 -2.23
CA SER A 58 -0.69 -7.55 -2.96
C SER A 58 0.61 -8.35 -2.95
N VAL A 59 1.75 -7.70 -2.78
CA VAL A 59 3.07 -8.34 -2.65
C VAL A 59 3.16 -9.29 -1.45
N THR A 60 2.26 -9.16 -0.47
CA THR A 60 2.18 -10.07 0.67
C THR A 60 1.50 -11.40 0.31
N ASN A 61 0.48 -11.36 -0.56
CA ASN A 61 -0.16 -12.55 -1.12
C ASN A 61 -1.04 -12.20 -2.33
N GLY A 62 -0.65 -12.69 -3.52
CA GLY A 62 -1.37 -12.44 -4.78
C GLY A 62 -2.51 -13.43 -5.07
N ASN A 63 -2.90 -14.30 -4.14
CA ASN A 63 -3.98 -15.27 -4.36
C ASN A 63 -5.31 -14.55 -4.63
N LEU A 64 -5.92 -14.83 -5.78
CA LEU A 64 -7.12 -14.13 -6.26
C LEU A 64 -8.32 -14.25 -5.30
N GLU A 65 -8.46 -15.38 -4.59
CA GLU A 65 -9.55 -15.54 -3.64
C GLU A 65 -9.34 -14.66 -2.40
N LEU A 66 -8.10 -14.59 -1.86
CA LEU A 66 -7.79 -13.68 -0.77
C LEU A 66 -8.02 -12.22 -1.17
N LEU A 67 -7.57 -11.84 -2.37
CA LEU A 67 -7.80 -10.49 -2.91
C LEU A 67 -9.30 -10.16 -3.03
N ARG A 68 -10.15 -11.10 -3.49
CA ARG A 68 -11.61 -10.90 -3.48
C ARG A 68 -12.17 -10.69 -2.08
N ARG A 69 -11.68 -11.42 -1.07
CA ARG A 69 -12.11 -11.24 0.33
C ARG A 69 -11.71 -9.87 0.89
N ILE A 70 -10.52 -9.38 0.53
CA ILE A 70 -10.08 -8.00 0.86
C ILE A 70 -11.08 -6.99 0.26
N LEU A 71 -11.40 -7.12 -1.03
CA LEU A 71 -12.32 -6.22 -1.72
C LEU A 71 -13.71 -6.21 -1.08
N ILE A 72 -14.27 -7.39 -0.78
CA ILE A 72 -15.58 -7.53 -0.11
C ILE A 72 -15.59 -6.84 1.25
N SER A 73 -14.44 -6.81 1.93
CA SER A 73 -14.29 -6.13 3.22
C SER A 73 -14.15 -4.60 3.10
N GLY A 74 -14.17 -4.06 1.88
CA GLY A 74 -14.14 -2.62 1.60
C GLY A 74 -12.75 -1.99 1.53
N TRP A 75 -11.69 -2.79 1.59
CA TRP A 75 -10.31 -2.32 1.41
C TRP A 75 -9.97 -2.21 -0.08
N GLY A 76 -9.12 -1.24 -0.43
CA GLY A 76 -8.51 -1.14 -1.75
C GLY A 76 -7.26 -2.03 -1.89
N LEU A 77 -6.54 -1.87 -3.00
CA LEU A 77 -5.31 -2.61 -3.29
C LEU A 77 -4.13 -1.66 -3.38
N HIS A 78 -3.01 -2.06 -2.79
CA HIS A 78 -1.70 -1.44 -2.99
C HIS A 78 -0.84 -2.35 -3.87
N ALA A 79 -0.33 -1.79 -4.95
CA ALA A 79 0.40 -2.48 -6.01
C ALA A 79 1.83 -1.91 -6.15
N ASN A 80 2.81 -2.80 -6.39
CA ASN A 80 4.21 -2.42 -6.60
C ASN A 80 4.70 -2.74 -8.02
N THR A 81 3.98 -3.57 -8.76
CA THR A 81 4.29 -3.97 -10.14
C THR A 81 3.05 -3.88 -11.02
N PRO A 82 3.18 -3.79 -12.36
CA PRO A 82 2.03 -3.95 -13.24
C PRO A 82 1.30 -5.28 -13.04
N GLY A 83 2.01 -6.35 -12.65
CA GLY A 83 1.41 -7.65 -12.33
C GLY A 83 0.47 -7.58 -11.12
N ASP A 84 0.80 -6.79 -10.10
CA ASP A 84 -0.06 -6.56 -8.94
C ASP A 84 -1.38 -5.89 -9.33
N ILE A 85 -1.32 -4.88 -10.21
CA ILE A 85 -2.50 -4.21 -10.74
C ILE A 85 -3.34 -5.21 -11.53
N TYR A 86 -2.71 -6.01 -12.38
CA TYR A 86 -3.39 -7.04 -13.15
C TYR A 86 -4.12 -8.05 -12.25
N LEU A 87 -3.48 -8.54 -11.18
CA LEU A 87 -4.11 -9.42 -10.19
C LEU A 87 -5.28 -8.74 -9.50
N GLY A 88 -5.13 -7.46 -9.12
CA GLY A 88 -6.20 -6.65 -8.55
C GLY A 88 -7.43 -6.54 -9.44
N LEU A 89 -7.22 -6.14 -10.70
CA LEU A 89 -8.28 -6.05 -11.69
C LEU A 89 -8.95 -7.41 -11.93
N THR A 90 -8.17 -8.48 -11.99
CA THR A 90 -8.67 -9.86 -12.14
C THR A 90 -9.49 -10.31 -10.93
N ALA A 91 -9.12 -9.87 -9.73
CA ALA A 91 -9.88 -10.10 -8.50
C ALA A 91 -11.12 -9.20 -8.38
N GLY A 92 -11.32 -8.24 -9.29
CA GLY A 92 -12.50 -7.38 -9.36
C GLY A 92 -12.35 -6.02 -8.70
N PHE A 93 -11.13 -5.62 -8.29
CA PHE A 93 -10.91 -4.27 -7.75
C PHE A 93 -11.20 -3.23 -8.84
N PRO A 94 -12.00 -2.19 -8.54
CA PRO A 94 -12.13 -1.08 -9.46
C PRO A 94 -10.78 -0.35 -9.55
N PRO A 95 -10.35 0.12 -10.74
CA PRO A 95 -9.07 0.83 -10.89
C PRO A 95 -8.90 2.04 -9.96
N GLN A 96 -10.01 2.63 -9.51
CA GLN A 96 -10.05 3.77 -8.60
C GLN A 96 -9.70 3.42 -7.14
N GLN A 97 -9.71 2.14 -6.79
CA GLN A 97 -9.30 1.62 -5.49
C GLN A 97 -7.91 0.97 -5.52
N ILE A 98 -7.17 1.10 -6.63
CA ILE A 98 -5.80 0.63 -6.76
C ILE A 98 -4.83 1.81 -6.63
N VAL A 99 -3.89 1.70 -5.69
CA VAL A 99 -2.77 2.62 -5.50
C VAL A 99 -1.50 1.92 -5.95
N TYR A 100 -0.73 2.55 -6.83
CA TYR A 100 0.57 2.03 -7.26
C TYR A 100 1.71 2.80 -6.58
N SER A 101 2.76 2.12 -6.12
CA SER A 101 3.97 2.74 -5.52
C SER A 101 5.26 2.03 -5.91
N GLY A 102 5.30 1.46 -7.11
CA GLY A 102 6.45 0.74 -7.64
C GLY A 102 7.51 1.64 -8.28
N SER A 103 8.70 1.08 -8.39
CA SER A 103 9.89 1.73 -8.95
C SER A 103 10.16 1.30 -10.39
N ASN A 104 10.83 2.16 -11.17
CA ASN A 104 11.41 1.82 -12.47
C ASN A 104 10.42 1.32 -13.54
N LEU A 105 9.20 1.86 -13.57
CA LEU A 105 8.29 1.66 -14.71
C LEU A 105 8.97 2.14 -15.99
N ASN A 106 9.08 1.26 -16.99
CA ASN A 106 9.44 1.69 -18.33
C ASN A 106 8.24 2.36 -19.03
N ARG A 107 8.47 2.95 -20.22
CA ARG A 107 7.42 3.68 -20.97
C ARG A 107 6.19 2.81 -21.26
N ALA A 108 6.38 1.57 -21.71
CA ALA A 108 5.28 0.68 -22.07
C ALA A 108 4.48 0.24 -20.84
N GLU A 109 5.17 -0.03 -19.73
CA GLU A 109 4.50 -0.35 -18.45
C GLU A 109 3.72 0.86 -17.92
N MET A 110 4.30 2.06 -17.95
CA MET A 110 3.61 3.30 -17.58
C MET A 110 2.34 3.50 -18.41
N GLU A 111 2.43 3.33 -19.72
CA GLU A 111 1.30 3.42 -20.63
C GLU A 111 0.21 2.39 -20.27
N GLN A 112 0.60 1.16 -19.98
CA GLN A 112 -0.32 0.09 -19.59
C GLN A 112 -1.02 0.38 -18.25
N VAL A 113 -0.26 0.80 -17.24
CA VAL A 113 -0.77 1.17 -15.91
C VAL A 113 -1.79 2.30 -16.00
N LEU A 114 -1.50 3.31 -16.82
CA LEU A 114 -2.42 4.42 -17.10
C LEU A 114 -3.66 3.94 -17.85
N LYS A 115 -3.53 3.15 -18.92
CA LYS A 115 -4.66 2.60 -19.71
C LYS A 115 -5.58 1.69 -18.90
N TRP A 116 -5.04 0.96 -17.92
CA TRP A 116 -5.84 0.21 -16.95
C TRP A 116 -6.69 1.09 -16.02
N GLY A 117 -6.45 2.41 -16.05
CA GLY A 117 -7.23 3.38 -15.29
C GLY A 117 -6.84 3.48 -13.83
N THR A 118 -5.64 3.02 -13.46
CA THR A 118 -5.11 3.10 -12.09
C THR A 118 -5.14 4.54 -11.62
N ALA A 119 -5.98 4.84 -10.64
CA ALA A 119 -6.30 6.24 -10.35
C ALA A 119 -5.26 6.95 -9.49
N THR A 120 -4.39 6.22 -8.78
CA THR A 120 -3.38 6.81 -7.90
C THR A 120 -2.01 6.20 -8.16
N LEU A 121 -1.05 7.04 -8.55
CA LEU A 121 0.35 6.67 -8.71
C LEU A 121 1.21 7.50 -7.74
N ASN A 122 1.86 6.82 -6.79
CA ASN A 122 2.89 7.38 -5.94
C ASN A 122 4.25 7.15 -6.60
N LEU A 123 4.77 8.17 -7.27
CA LEU A 123 5.99 8.08 -8.07
C LEU A 123 7.22 8.25 -7.19
N ASP A 124 8.25 7.46 -7.47
CA ASP A 124 9.40 7.28 -6.59
C ASP A 124 10.62 8.12 -6.96
N SER A 125 10.54 8.89 -8.05
CA SER A 125 11.62 9.76 -8.50
C SER A 125 11.08 10.86 -9.40
N VAL A 126 11.81 11.97 -9.48
CA VAL A 126 11.49 13.06 -10.43
C VAL A 126 11.55 12.56 -11.88
N SER A 127 12.45 11.62 -12.20
CA SER A 127 12.54 11.02 -13.52
C SER A 127 11.31 10.15 -13.87
N GLN A 128 10.81 9.35 -12.92
CA GLN A 128 9.59 8.58 -13.13
C GLN A 128 8.36 9.50 -13.28
N LEU A 129 8.32 10.62 -12.54
CA LEU A 129 7.31 11.67 -12.73
C LEU A 129 7.36 12.28 -14.13
N ASP A 130 8.54 12.63 -14.61
CA ASP A 130 8.71 13.17 -15.95
C ASP A 130 8.23 12.18 -17.02
N LEU A 131 8.63 10.90 -16.91
CA LEU A 131 8.14 9.84 -17.80
C LEU A 131 6.61 9.70 -17.74
N CYS A 132 6.03 9.68 -16.54
CA CYS A 132 4.58 9.61 -16.37
C CYS A 132 3.87 10.79 -17.05
N CYS A 133 4.42 12.00 -16.90
CA CYS A 133 3.88 13.22 -17.50
C CYS A 133 3.95 13.18 -19.03
N GLN A 134 5.06 12.70 -19.60
CA GLN A 134 5.22 12.52 -21.05
C GLN A 134 4.20 11.51 -21.59
N VAL A 135 4.15 10.32 -21.02
CA VAL A 135 3.20 9.27 -21.45
C VAL A 135 1.76 9.73 -21.28
N TYR A 136 1.44 10.42 -20.18
CA TYR A 136 0.10 10.98 -19.97
C TYR A 136 -0.33 11.90 -21.11
N GLN A 137 0.55 12.76 -21.65
CA GLN A 137 0.18 13.60 -22.80
C GLN A 137 -0.24 12.78 -24.02
N ASP A 138 0.40 11.63 -24.23
CA ASP A 138 0.14 10.75 -25.37
C ASP A 138 -1.23 10.04 -25.25
N VAL A 139 -1.68 9.74 -24.02
CA VAL A 139 -2.88 8.90 -23.79
C VAL A 139 -4.06 9.61 -23.08
N LYS A 140 -3.92 10.86 -22.62
CA LYS A 140 -4.89 11.55 -21.74
C LYS A 140 -6.35 11.56 -22.21
N GLN A 141 -6.61 11.50 -23.51
CA GLN A 141 -7.98 11.49 -24.05
C GLN A 141 -8.77 10.23 -23.67
N GLN A 142 -8.09 9.18 -23.23
CA GLN A 142 -8.67 7.86 -22.94
C GLN A 142 -8.64 7.55 -21.44
N LEU A 143 -8.17 8.48 -20.59
CA LEU A 143 -7.87 8.19 -19.19
C LEU A 143 -8.92 8.75 -18.23
N PRO A 144 -9.22 8.04 -17.13
CA PRO A 144 -9.93 8.62 -16.00
C PRO A 144 -9.06 9.66 -15.27
N ARG A 145 -9.63 10.32 -14.26
CA ARG A 145 -8.87 11.25 -13.40
C ARG A 145 -7.69 10.54 -12.73
N LEU A 146 -6.49 11.03 -13.00
CA LEU A 146 -5.23 10.57 -12.40
C LEU A 146 -4.87 11.44 -11.18
N ARG A 147 -4.58 10.79 -10.05
CA ARG A 147 -3.98 11.40 -8.87
C ARG A 147 -2.51 11.01 -8.80
N LEU A 148 -1.64 12.00 -8.86
CA LEU A 148 -0.21 11.79 -8.67
C LEU A 148 0.18 12.12 -7.23
N GLY A 149 1.01 11.27 -6.65
CA GLY A 149 1.71 11.51 -5.40
C GLY A 149 3.20 11.27 -5.55
N LEU A 150 3.97 11.68 -4.55
CA LEU A 150 5.39 11.39 -4.46
C LEU A 150 5.63 10.43 -3.31
N ARG A 151 6.36 9.34 -3.57
CA ARG A 151 6.92 8.52 -2.50
C ARG A 151 8.06 9.30 -1.87
N LEU A 152 8.03 9.48 -0.56
CA LEU A 152 9.02 10.26 0.17
C LEU A 152 10.29 9.44 0.42
N ASN A 153 11.43 10.12 0.30
CA ASN A 153 12.71 9.66 0.79
C ASN A 153 13.16 10.59 1.93
N LEU A 154 13.17 10.06 3.15
CA LEU A 154 13.55 10.78 4.36
C LEU A 154 14.61 9.97 5.10
N PRO A 155 15.91 10.10 4.73
CA PRO A 155 16.99 9.30 5.30
C PRO A 155 17.08 9.36 6.81
N GLU A 156 16.69 10.49 7.40
CA GLU A 156 16.61 10.69 8.85
C GLU A 156 15.56 9.81 9.54
N LEU A 157 14.57 9.30 8.80
CA LEU A 157 13.50 8.43 9.31
C LEU A 157 13.65 6.96 8.87
N THR A 158 14.14 6.70 7.65
CA THR A 158 14.12 5.37 7.01
C THR A 158 15.49 4.87 6.57
N ALA A 159 16.57 5.59 6.90
CA ALA A 159 17.90 5.43 6.31
C ALA A 159 17.96 5.79 4.81
N GLU A 160 19.18 5.96 4.32
CA GLU A 160 19.45 6.35 2.94
C GLU A 160 18.89 5.32 1.93
N SER A 161 18.19 5.84 0.94
CA SER A 161 17.49 5.06 -0.08
C SER A 161 17.59 5.73 -1.43
N ARG A 162 17.68 4.93 -2.50
CA ARG A 162 17.54 5.41 -3.89
C ARG A 162 16.08 5.57 -4.34
N ILE A 163 15.14 5.15 -3.50
CA ILE A 163 13.71 5.14 -3.78
C ILE A 163 13.07 6.30 -3.03
N GLY A 164 12.29 7.09 -3.76
CA GLY A 164 11.55 8.24 -3.25
C GLY A 164 12.22 9.57 -3.60
N VAL A 165 11.42 10.62 -3.48
CA VAL A 165 11.77 12.02 -3.75
C VAL A 165 11.96 12.74 -2.41
N ARG A 166 13.01 13.55 -2.31
CA ARG A 166 13.27 14.37 -1.13
C ARG A 166 12.54 15.72 -1.21
N PRO A 167 12.20 16.36 -0.09
CA PRO A 167 11.48 17.63 -0.08
C PRO A 167 12.15 18.74 -0.92
N GLU A 168 13.49 18.78 -0.97
CA GLU A 168 14.26 19.72 -1.79
C GLU A 168 14.03 19.58 -3.30
N GLU A 169 13.55 18.43 -3.76
CA GLU A 169 13.25 18.16 -5.17
C GLU A 169 11.81 18.57 -5.56
N PHE A 170 10.95 18.89 -4.58
CA PHE A 170 9.54 19.22 -4.83
C PHE A 170 9.34 20.38 -5.80
N PRO A 171 10.12 21.49 -5.74
CA PRO A 171 9.96 22.58 -6.70
C PRO A 171 10.12 22.13 -8.16
N ALA A 172 11.07 21.22 -8.43
CA ALA A 172 11.27 20.65 -9.76
C ALA A 172 10.11 19.73 -10.15
N ALA A 173 9.69 18.84 -9.25
CA ALA A 173 8.57 17.93 -9.46
C ALA A 173 7.26 18.68 -9.74
N LEU A 174 6.96 19.74 -8.98
CA LEU A 174 5.80 20.60 -9.17
C LEU A 174 5.82 21.28 -10.55
N LYS A 175 6.98 21.76 -11.00
CA LYS A 175 7.13 22.36 -12.34
C LYS A 175 6.84 21.35 -13.45
N ILE A 176 7.33 20.12 -13.33
CA ILE A 176 7.09 19.04 -14.30
C ILE A 176 5.61 18.70 -14.38
N ALA A 177 4.97 18.42 -13.23
CA ALA A 177 3.55 18.09 -13.19
C ALA A 177 2.69 19.21 -13.78
N LYS A 178 2.96 20.47 -13.39
CA LYS A 178 2.23 21.64 -13.89
C LYS A 178 2.37 21.81 -15.40
N ALA A 179 3.56 21.57 -15.96
CA ALA A 179 3.78 21.65 -17.41
C ALA A 179 2.94 20.62 -18.19
N ALA A 180 2.63 19.48 -17.58
CA ALA A 180 1.73 18.47 -18.14
C ALA A 180 0.24 18.72 -17.84
N GLY A 181 -0.11 19.82 -17.17
CA GLY A 181 -1.49 20.08 -16.72
C GLY A 181 -1.96 19.11 -15.63
N LEU A 182 -1.02 18.49 -14.91
CA LEU A 182 -1.26 17.60 -13.79
C LEU A 182 -0.94 18.31 -12.48
N LYS A 183 -1.42 17.75 -11.37
CA LYS A 183 -1.08 18.20 -10.02
C LYS A 183 -0.51 17.07 -9.18
N LEU A 184 0.47 17.40 -8.35
CA LEU A 184 0.92 16.54 -7.26
C LEU A 184 -0.01 16.76 -6.07
N SER A 185 -0.72 15.71 -5.70
CA SER A 185 -1.87 15.74 -4.79
C SER A 185 -1.69 14.84 -3.57
N GLY A 186 -0.55 14.19 -3.40
CA GLY A 186 -0.32 13.45 -2.18
C GLY A 186 1.12 13.01 -2.00
N LEU A 187 1.37 12.48 -0.83
CA LEU A 187 2.65 11.93 -0.45
C LEU A 187 2.43 10.52 0.09
N HIS A 188 3.38 9.65 -0.19
CA HIS A 188 3.42 8.30 0.35
C HIS A 188 4.71 8.10 1.13
N PHE A 189 4.57 7.78 2.41
CA PHE A 189 5.68 7.46 3.28
C PHE A 189 5.62 5.97 3.60
N TYR A 190 6.75 5.28 3.43
CA TYR A 190 6.88 3.88 3.83
C TYR A 190 8.06 3.73 4.75
N ARG A 191 7.78 3.41 6.02
CA ARG A 191 8.80 3.33 7.06
C ARG A 191 9.72 2.12 6.92
N GLY A 192 9.18 0.99 6.44
CA GLY A 192 9.85 -0.31 6.44
C GLY A 192 8.92 -1.42 6.92
N THR A 193 9.38 -2.66 6.96
CA THR A 193 8.61 -3.84 7.39
C THR A 193 8.78 -4.13 8.89
N GLY A 194 7.86 -4.90 9.47
CA GLY A 194 8.06 -5.53 10.78
C GLY A 194 8.10 -4.58 11.98
N THR A 195 7.55 -3.38 11.86
CA THR A 195 7.57 -2.39 12.94
C THR A 195 6.39 -2.65 13.88
N SER A 196 6.66 -3.19 15.07
CA SER A 196 5.61 -3.45 16.09
C SER A 196 5.35 -2.26 17.01
N ALA A 197 6.24 -1.27 17.07
CA ALA A 197 6.08 -0.12 17.95
C ALA A 197 5.19 0.96 17.32
N THR A 198 3.99 1.18 17.88
CA THR A 198 3.02 2.19 17.42
C THR A 198 3.61 3.60 17.38
N LYS A 199 4.41 3.95 18.41
CA LYS A 199 5.16 5.22 18.47
C LYS A 199 6.03 5.47 17.24
N ALA A 200 6.55 4.42 16.61
CA ALA A 200 7.41 4.57 15.44
C ALA A 200 6.67 5.09 14.21
N PHE A 201 5.34 4.91 14.15
CA PHE A 201 4.46 5.47 13.12
C PHE A 201 3.88 6.82 13.55
N THR A 202 3.53 7.00 14.82
CA THR A 202 2.89 8.26 15.27
C THR A 202 3.87 9.42 15.36
N GLN A 203 5.14 9.18 15.72
CA GLN A 203 6.15 10.25 15.87
C GLN A 203 6.49 10.98 14.57
N VAL A 204 6.23 10.37 13.40
CA VAL A 204 6.55 10.97 12.10
C VAL A 204 5.40 11.80 11.53
N ILE A 205 4.19 11.70 12.09
CA ILE A 205 2.98 12.30 11.53
C ILE A 205 3.11 13.82 11.40
N GLU A 206 3.60 14.51 12.44
CA GLU A 206 3.76 15.97 12.41
C GLU A 206 4.74 16.42 11.32
N GLN A 207 5.85 15.71 11.17
CA GLN A 207 6.83 15.97 10.13
C GLN A 207 6.22 15.74 8.73
N LEU A 208 5.50 14.64 8.53
CA LEU A 208 4.84 14.33 7.25
C LEU A 208 3.76 15.36 6.90
N LEU A 209 3.00 15.85 7.89
CA LEU A 209 2.04 16.95 7.70
C LEU A 209 2.74 18.26 7.31
N ALA A 210 3.88 18.57 7.94
CA ALA A 210 4.67 19.74 7.58
C ALA A 210 5.21 19.65 6.15
N ILE A 211 5.70 18.48 5.73
CA ILE A 211 6.15 18.22 4.35
C ILE A 211 4.95 18.28 3.39
N GLY A 212 3.79 17.75 3.76
CA GLY A 212 2.56 17.82 2.97
C GLY A 212 2.17 19.25 2.59
N LYS A 213 2.38 20.21 3.50
CA LYS A 213 2.12 21.64 3.25
C LYS A 213 3.03 22.28 2.20
N LEU A 214 4.11 21.60 1.78
CA LEU A 214 4.95 22.05 0.66
C LEU A 214 4.26 21.81 -0.71
N LEU A 215 3.24 20.95 -0.75
CA LEU A 215 2.39 20.78 -1.93
C LEU A 215 1.21 21.76 -1.87
N PRO A 216 0.94 22.53 -2.94
CA PRO A 216 -0.08 23.58 -2.91
C PRO A 216 -1.51 23.05 -2.75
N ASP A 217 -1.82 21.88 -3.32
CA ASP A 217 -3.17 21.31 -3.39
C ASP A 217 -3.20 19.82 -2.99
N TRP A 218 -2.54 19.46 -1.87
CA TRP A 218 -2.52 18.07 -1.41
C TRP A 218 -3.90 17.59 -0.95
N GLU A 219 -4.24 16.37 -1.33
CA GLU A 219 -5.52 15.69 -1.10
C GLU A 219 -5.37 14.49 -0.14
N TYR A 220 -4.19 13.88 -0.06
CA TYR A 220 -3.95 12.71 0.79
C TYR A 220 -2.51 12.62 1.30
N LEU A 221 -2.38 11.96 2.45
CA LEU A 221 -1.14 11.37 2.93
C LEU A 221 -1.37 9.86 3.07
N ASP A 222 -0.50 9.10 2.43
CA ASP A 222 -0.45 7.65 2.53
C ASP A 222 0.70 7.28 3.46
N PHE A 223 0.38 6.71 4.62
CA PHE A 223 1.36 6.34 5.65
C PHE A 223 1.99 4.97 5.41
N GLY A 224 1.66 4.32 4.29
CA GLY A 224 2.19 3.03 3.91
C GLY A 224 1.78 1.91 4.87
N GLY A 225 2.43 0.76 4.72
CA GLY A 225 2.29 -0.38 5.62
C GLY A 225 3.50 -0.55 6.52
N GLY A 226 3.76 -1.81 6.90
CA GLY A 226 4.93 -2.16 7.71
C GLY A 226 4.65 -2.62 9.12
N PHE A 227 3.36 -2.73 9.49
CA PHE A 227 2.91 -3.19 10.80
C PHE A 227 3.47 -4.58 11.11
N GLY A 228 4.11 -4.72 12.27
CA GLY A 228 4.74 -5.97 12.71
C GLY A 228 3.73 -7.06 13.06
N TYR A 229 4.10 -8.31 12.74
CA TYR A 229 3.37 -9.51 13.13
C TYR A 229 4.31 -10.46 13.90
N PRO A 230 3.86 -11.08 15.01
CA PRO A 230 4.72 -11.94 15.81
C PRO A 230 4.87 -13.32 15.15
N TYR A 231 6.05 -13.62 14.61
CA TYR A 231 6.36 -14.94 14.02
C TYR A 231 6.65 -16.03 15.06
N HIS A 232 6.95 -15.64 16.29
CA HIS A 232 7.25 -16.53 17.40
C HIS A 232 6.23 -16.33 18.53
N ALA A 233 6.06 -17.37 19.36
CA ALA A 233 5.12 -17.40 20.48
C ALA A 233 5.46 -16.47 21.65
N ASP A 234 6.50 -15.68 21.53
CA ASP A 234 6.92 -14.63 22.46
C ASP A 234 7.07 -13.26 21.76
N GLY A 235 6.79 -13.20 20.46
CA GLY A 235 6.88 -11.98 19.68
C GLY A 235 5.78 -10.99 20.03
N VAL A 236 6.08 -9.71 19.83
CA VAL A 236 5.15 -8.60 20.09
C VAL A 236 4.48 -8.20 18.77
N ALA A 237 3.15 -8.31 18.72
CA ALA A 237 2.35 -7.78 17.63
C ALA A 237 2.32 -6.25 17.63
N PHE A 238 2.03 -5.65 16.48
CA PHE A 238 1.70 -4.23 16.43
C PHE A 238 0.42 -3.93 17.24
N ASP A 239 0.47 -2.91 18.10
CA ASP A 239 -0.69 -2.46 18.87
C ASP A 239 -1.47 -1.41 18.08
N TRP A 240 -2.69 -1.75 17.70
CA TRP A 240 -3.58 -0.88 16.94
C TRP A 240 -4.36 0.12 17.82
N GLN A 241 -4.33 -0.02 19.15
CA GLN A 241 -5.14 0.79 20.08
C GLN A 241 -4.36 1.92 20.78
N ASP A 242 -3.03 1.81 20.86
CA ASP A 242 -2.12 2.80 21.46
C ASP A 242 -1.95 4.08 20.62
#